data_AF-A0A959IDX0-F1
#
_entry.id   AF-A0A959IDX0-F1
#
_cell.length_a   1.000
_cell.length_b   1.000
_cell.length_c   1.000
_cell.angle_alpha   90.00
_cell.angle_beta   90.00
_cell.angle_gamma   90.00
#
_symmetry.space_group_name_H-M   'P 1'
#
loop_
_entity.id
_entity.type
_entity.pdbx_description
1 polymer ?
#
loop_
_entity_poly.entity_id
_entity_poly.type
_entity_poly.pdbx_seq_one_letter_code
_entity_poly.pdbx_strand_id
1 'polypeptide(L)'
;GAWAVLDRFAPELMVVNTTNLDICHSDFSQYIGFLHKADYGVGWLWNQIQSHPVLKDDTIMICIPEHGRNLDSNNLTDGNGLRAYDHTGDANSRRLFSLIVGPPDKVVQGQSLGTQFNPVGESIDIVPTIAHILGFLDEVPGYLLPGRALEEA
;
A
#
# COMPACT_ATOMS: atom_id res chain seq x y z
N GLY A 1 7.68 2.87 -17.01
CA GLY A 1 6.78 2.93 -15.84
C GLY A 1 6.20 1.55 -15.58
N ALA A 2 5.61 1.31 -14.41
CA ALA A 2 5.09 0.00 -13.99
C ALA A 2 4.23 -0.69 -15.05
N TRP A 3 3.30 0.05 -15.67
CA TRP A 3 2.42 -0.48 -16.71
C TRP A 3 3.15 -1.13 -17.89
N ALA A 4 4.22 -0.51 -18.40
CA ALA A 4 4.95 -1.06 -19.54
C ALA A 4 5.58 -2.44 -19.23
N VAL A 5 5.88 -2.72 -17.96
CA VAL A 5 6.39 -4.01 -17.53
C VAL A 5 5.24 -5.02 -17.37
N LEU A 6 4.10 -4.61 -16.78
CA LEU A 6 2.91 -5.46 -16.68
C LEU A 6 2.39 -5.88 -18.06
N ASP A 7 2.21 -4.93 -18.97
CA ASP A 7 1.69 -5.14 -20.33
C ASP A 7 2.63 -6.04 -21.16
N ARG A 8 3.96 -5.88 -20.99
CA ARG A 8 4.92 -6.64 -21.78
C ARG A 8 5.14 -8.06 -21.27
N PHE A 9 5.15 -8.26 -19.96
CA PHE A 9 5.66 -9.49 -19.35
C PHE A 9 4.64 -10.26 -18.52
N ALA A 10 3.55 -9.62 -18.06
CA ALA A 10 2.61 -10.21 -17.11
C ALA A 10 3.32 -11.00 -16.00
N PRO A 11 4.25 -10.38 -15.25
CA PRO A 11 5.07 -11.09 -14.27
C PRO A 11 4.22 -11.59 -13.10
N GLU A 12 4.63 -12.70 -12.50
CA GLU A 12 3.99 -13.32 -11.33
C GLU A 12 3.91 -12.35 -10.13
N LEU A 13 4.95 -11.53 -9.94
CA LEU A 13 5.02 -10.53 -8.88
C LEU A 13 5.67 -9.25 -9.41
N MET A 14 5.06 -8.11 -9.11
CA MET A 14 5.64 -6.79 -9.31
C MET A 14 5.46 -5.94 -8.06
N VAL A 15 6.53 -5.26 -7.65
CA VAL A 15 6.49 -4.27 -6.58
C VAL A 15 6.72 -2.89 -7.18
N VAL A 16 5.84 -1.95 -6.86
CA VAL A 16 5.92 -0.56 -7.32
C VAL A 16 6.00 0.34 -6.09
N ASN A 17 6.99 1.24 -6.07
CA ASN A 17 7.10 2.27 -5.04
C ASN A 17 6.74 3.64 -5.63
N THR A 18 5.84 4.37 -4.99
CA THR A 18 5.52 5.77 -5.32
C THR A 18 6.51 6.71 -4.63
N THR A 19 7.23 7.52 -5.40
CA THR A 19 8.35 8.33 -4.89
C THR A 19 7.92 9.72 -4.41
N ASN A 20 8.79 10.38 -3.63
CA ASN A 20 8.73 11.78 -3.18
C ASN A 20 7.68 12.13 -2.11
N LEU A 21 6.92 11.16 -1.62
CA LEU A 21 5.96 11.37 -0.52
C LEU A 21 6.66 11.74 0.81
N ASP A 22 7.97 11.51 0.92
CA ASP A 22 8.71 11.87 2.12
C ASP A 22 9.05 13.36 2.25
N ILE A 23 8.72 14.17 1.23
CA ILE A 23 8.90 15.62 1.29
C ILE A 23 8.12 16.30 2.42
N CYS A 24 7.13 15.61 3.00
CA CYS A 24 6.28 16.08 4.11
C CYS A 24 7.07 16.57 5.33
N HIS A 25 8.32 16.13 5.51
CA HIS A 25 9.22 16.65 6.53
C HIS A 25 9.47 18.17 6.42
N SER A 26 9.28 18.76 5.24
CA SER A 26 9.61 20.16 4.96
C SER A 26 8.57 20.93 4.14
N ASP A 27 7.78 20.25 3.31
CA ASP A 27 6.79 20.85 2.42
C ASP A 27 5.50 20.02 2.40
N PHE A 28 4.53 20.44 3.21
CA PHE A 28 3.26 19.73 3.35
C PHE A 28 2.37 19.89 2.11
N SER A 29 2.37 21.07 1.50
CA SER A 29 1.63 21.33 0.26
C SER A 29 2.09 20.41 -0.87
N GLN A 30 3.40 20.25 -1.04
CA GLN A 30 3.97 19.37 -2.05
C GLN A 30 3.71 17.89 -1.72
N TYR A 31 3.74 17.52 -0.43
CA TYR A 31 3.35 16.19 0.02
C TYR A 31 1.93 15.83 -0.40
N ILE A 32 0.95 16.71 -0.15
CA ILE A 32 -0.44 16.52 -0.61
C ILE A 32 -0.50 16.43 -2.13
N GLY A 33 0.25 17.28 -2.85
CA GLY A 33 0.35 17.22 -4.30
C GLY A 33 0.89 15.88 -4.84
N PHE A 34 1.86 15.28 -4.17
CA PHE A 34 2.37 13.95 -4.54
C PHE A 34 1.41 12.83 -4.13
N LEU A 35 0.70 12.95 -3.00
CA LEU A 35 -0.35 12.00 -2.62
C LEU A 35 -1.46 11.92 -3.68
N HIS A 36 -1.93 13.05 -4.19
CA HIS A 36 -2.92 13.06 -5.27
C HIS A 36 -2.42 12.40 -6.56
N LYS A 37 -1.13 12.58 -6.89
CA LYS A 37 -0.52 11.92 -8.07
C LYS A 37 -0.37 10.42 -7.86
N ALA A 38 -0.01 10.00 -6.64
CA ALA A 38 0.07 8.59 -6.28
C ALA A 38 -1.30 7.92 -6.34
N ASP A 39 -2.32 8.55 -5.75
CA ASP A 39 -3.72 8.11 -5.80
C ASP A 39 -4.23 7.94 -7.24
N TYR A 40 -4.03 8.96 -8.08
CA TYR A 40 -4.34 8.89 -9.51
C TYR A 40 -3.58 7.73 -10.19
N GLY A 41 -2.29 7.57 -9.89
CA GLY A 41 -1.45 6.52 -10.46
C GLY A 41 -1.93 5.11 -10.10
N VAL A 42 -2.33 4.89 -8.85
CA VAL A 42 -2.90 3.61 -8.38
C VAL A 42 -4.21 3.30 -9.10
N GLY A 43 -5.16 4.25 -9.12
CA GLY A 43 -6.43 4.06 -9.81
C GLY A 43 -6.27 3.87 -11.31
N TRP A 44 -5.38 4.62 -11.94
CA TRP A 44 -5.06 4.46 -13.37
C TRP A 44 -4.45 3.09 -13.66
N LEU A 45 -3.49 2.63 -12.86
CA LEU A 45 -2.85 1.32 -13.03
C LEU A 45 -3.87 0.19 -12.89
N TRP A 46 -4.75 0.28 -11.89
CA TRP A 46 -5.83 -0.69 -11.72
C TRP A 46 -6.76 -0.73 -12.93
N ASN A 47 -7.15 0.43 -13.47
CA ASN A 47 -7.97 0.48 -14.69
C ASN A 47 -7.27 -0.17 -15.90
N GLN A 48 -5.95 -0.02 -16.03
CA GLN A 48 -5.18 -0.71 -17.08
C GLN A 48 -5.17 -2.22 -16.87
N ILE A 49 -4.91 -2.70 -15.65
CA ILE A 49 -4.98 -4.13 -15.28
C ILE A 49 -6.36 -4.69 -15.64
N GLN A 50 -7.43 -3.98 -15.26
CA GLN A 50 -8.81 -4.38 -15.54
C GLN A 50 -9.19 -4.37 -17.03
N SER A 51 -8.41 -3.67 -17.86
CA SER A 51 -8.59 -3.61 -19.32
C SER A 51 -7.71 -4.63 -20.07
N HIS A 52 -6.81 -5.33 -19.38
CA HIS A 52 -5.87 -6.25 -19.99
C HIS A 52 -6.45 -7.68 -20.08
N PRO A 53 -6.38 -8.36 -21.24
CA PRO A 53 -7.02 -9.66 -21.44
C PRO A 53 -6.44 -10.79 -20.56
N VAL A 54 -5.20 -10.64 -20.10
CA VAL A 54 -4.54 -11.63 -19.21
C VAL A 54 -4.68 -11.26 -17.74
N LEU A 55 -4.72 -9.96 -17.39
CA LEU A 55 -4.54 -9.54 -15.98
C LEU A 55 -5.85 -9.29 -15.24
N LYS A 56 -6.95 -8.90 -15.93
CA LYS A 56 -8.14 -8.37 -15.23
C LYS A 56 -8.77 -9.34 -14.20
N ASP A 57 -8.75 -10.63 -14.51
CA ASP A 57 -9.32 -11.70 -13.70
C ASP A 57 -8.23 -12.56 -13.03
N ASP A 58 -6.97 -12.12 -13.11
CA ASP A 58 -5.80 -12.87 -12.63
C ASP A 58 -4.77 -12.01 -11.90
N THR A 59 -5.22 -10.91 -11.29
CA THR A 59 -4.33 -10.02 -10.56
C THR A 59 -4.96 -9.59 -9.25
N ILE A 60 -4.24 -9.81 -8.16
CA ILE A 60 -4.48 -9.16 -6.88
C ILE A 60 -3.52 -7.98 -6.78
N MET A 61 -4.05 -6.79 -6.48
CA MET A 61 -3.26 -5.60 -6.19
C MET A 61 -3.38 -5.27 -4.71
N ILE A 62 -2.23 -5.16 -4.03
CA ILE A 62 -2.13 -4.73 -2.63
C ILE A 62 -1.50 -3.33 -2.62
N CYS A 63 -2.19 -2.35 -2.08
CA CYS A 63 -1.67 -1.01 -1.84
C CYS A 63 -1.54 -0.77 -0.33
N ILE A 64 -0.34 -0.36 0.09
CA ILE A 64 -0.02 -0.05 1.49
C ILE A 64 0.92 1.17 1.53
N PRO A 65 0.68 2.16 2.42
CA PRO A 65 1.68 3.18 2.73
C PRO A 65 2.79 2.59 3.64
N GLU A 66 4.03 3.02 3.45
CA GLU A 66 5.17 2.56 4.27
C GLU A 66 5.02 2.94 5.75
N HIS A 67 4.61 4.20 6.00
CA HIS A 67 4.43 4.76 7.33
C HIS A 67 3.34 5.85 7.31
N GLY A 68 2.81 6.19 8.49
CA GLY A 68 1.96 7.34 8.69
C GLY A 68 2.77 8.63 8.88
N ARG A 69 2.14 9.63 9.50
CA ARG A 69 2.78 10.86 9.97
C ARG A 69 2.47 11.08 11.44
N ASN A 70 3.34 11.79 12.14
CA ASN A 70 3.14 12.16 13.54
C ASN A 70 1.80 12.88 13.73
N LEU A 71 1.24 12.81 14.93
CA LEU A 71 0.02 13.53 15.27
C LEU A 71 0.25 15.04 15.25
N ASP A 72 1.37 15.47 15.85
CA ASP A 72 1.77 16.85 15.94
C ASP A 72 2.75 17.21 14.83
N SER A 73 2.62 18.44 14.33
CA SER A 73 3.50 18.97 13.30
C SER A 73 4.89 19.30 13.84
N ASN A 74 5.90 19.29 12.96
CA ASN A 74 7.22 19.80 13.28
C ASN A 74 7.28 21.35 13.17
N ASN A 75 8.47 21.91 13.41
CA ASN A 75 8.66 23.36 13.45
C ASN A 75 8.82 24.04 12.08
N LEU A 76 8.84 23.27 10.99
CA LEU A 76 8.97 23.80 9.64
C LEU A 76 7.60 24.21 9.08
N THR A 77 7.60 25.18 8.17
CA THR A 77 6.40 25.71 7.53
C THR A 77 6.73 25.93 6.06
N ASP A 78 5.86 25.44 5.18
CA ASP A 78 6.05 25.55 3.73
C ASP A 78 5.71 26.95 3.20
N GLY A 79 5.90 27.14 1.88
CA GLY A 79 5.64 28.41 1.20
C GLY A 79 4.17 28.85 1.21
N ASN A 80 3.23 27.96 1.56
CA ASN A 80 1.80 28.24 1.69
C ASN A 80 1.37 28.42 3.16
N GLY A 81 2.31 28.41 4.11
CA GLY A 81 2.01 28.60 5.52
C GLY A 81 1.53 27.34 6.26
N LEU A 82 1.64 26.15 5.64
CA LEU A 82 1.25 24.89 6.27
C LEU A 82 2.43 24.25 7.01
N ARG A 83 2.15 23.68 8.19
CA ARG A 83 3.15 22.99 9.01
C ARG A 83 3.47 21.61 8.44
N ALA A 84 4.74 21.22 8.50
CA ALA A 84 5.24 19.92 8.06
C ALA A 84 5.13 18.84 9.16
N TYR A 85 5.26 17.57 8.79
CA TYR A 85 5.12 16.44 9.72
C TYR A 85 6.23 15.41 9.56
N ASP A 86 6.77 14.95 10.69
CA ASP A 86 7.71 13.84 10.75
C ASP A 86 7.00 12.49 10.92
N HIS A 87 7.74 11.39 11.04
CA HIS A 87 7.22 10.03 11.30
C HIS A 87 8.10 9.28 12.32
N THR A 88 8.25 9.84 13.51
CA THR A 88 9.22 9.39 14.53
C THR A 88 8.74 8.20 15.38
N GLY A 89 7.73 7.47 14.93
CA GLY A 89 7.22 6.27 15.61
C GLY A 89 6.16 6.54 16.69
N ASP A 90 5.50 7.70 16.67
CA ASP A 90 4.36 7.94 17.54
C ASP A 90 3.16 7.03 17.17
N ALA A 91 2.11 7.06 18.00
CA ALA A 91 0.95 6.21 17.77
C ALA A 91 0.24 6.50 16.43
N ASN A 92 0.33 7.73 15.91
CA ASN A 92 -0.32 8.09 14.65
C ASN A 92 0.54 7.73 13.43
N SER A 93 1.87 7.88 13.54
CA SER A 93 2.82 7.55 12.47
C SER A 93 2.92 6.05 12.23
N ARG A 94 2.49 5.23 13.20
CA ARG A 94 2.39 3.77 13.07
C ARG A 94 1.05 3.27 12.52
N ARG A 95 0.05 4.14 12.34
CA ARG A 95 -1.26 3.75 11.82
C ARG A 95 -1.23 3.73 10.30
N LEU A 96 -1.50 2.57 9.74
CA LEU A 96 -1.54 2.31 8.30
C LEU A 96 -2.89 1.71 7.93
N PHE A 97 -3.13 1.63 6.62
CA PHE A 97 -4.21 0.86 6.02
C PHE A 97 -3.62 -0.02 4.93
N SER A 98 -4.35 -1.04 4.51
CA SER A 98 -4.10 -1.72 3.24
C SER A 98 -5.37 -1.70 2.41
N LEU A 99 -5.20 -1.59 1.10
CA LEU A 99 -6.24 -1.86 0.12
C LEU A 99 -5.82 -3.12 -0.64
N ILE A 100 -6.65 -4.15 -0.57
CA ILE A 100 -6.47 -5.40 -1.32
C ILE A 100 -7.64 -5.48 -2.29
N VAL A 101 -7.33 -5.53 -3.59
CA VAL A 101 -8.34 -5.63 -4.66
C VAL A 101 -7.98 -6.76 -5.61
N GLY A 102 -9.00 -7.44 -6.10
CA GLY A 102 -8.83 -8.57 -7.00
C GLY A 102 -10.18 -9.13 -7.44
N PRO A 103 -10.17 -10.19 -8.24
CA PRO A 103 -11.36 -10.93 -8.66
C PRO A 103 -12.15 -11.48 -7.46
N PRO A 104 -13.49 -11.57 -7.55
CA PRO A 104 -14.34 -11.98 -6.42
C PRO A 104 -14.15 -13.44 -5.97
N ASP A 105 -13.53 -14.28 -6.79
CA ASP A 105 -13.13 -15.65 -6.43
C ASP A 105 -11.75 -15.72 -5.73
N LYS A 106 -11.04 -14.58 -5.64
CA LYS A 106 -9.69 -14.47 -5.05
C LYS A 106 -9.60 -13.49 -3.87
N VAL A 107 -10.50 -12.51 -3.80
CA VAL A 107 -10.51 -11.44 -2.77
C VAL A 107 -11.94 -11.19 -2.29
N VAL A 108 -12.13 -11.00 -0.99
CA VAL A 108 -13.44 -10.69 -0.40
C VAL A 108 -13.78 -9.21 -0.66
N GLN A 109 -14.58 -8.98 -1.70
CA GLN A 109 -14.92 -7.62 -2.14
C GLN A 109 -15.95 -6.92 -1.21
N GLY A 110 -15.89 -5.58 -1.19
CA GLY A 110 -16.88 -4.73 -0.49
C GLY A 110 -16.78 -4.76 1.03
N GLN A 111 -15.66 -5.24 1.57
CA GLN A 111 -15.40 -5.33 2.99
C GLN A 111 -14.47 -4.21 3.46
N SER A 112 -14.64 -3.78 4.71
CA SER A 112 -13.70 -2.94 5.43
C SER A 112 -13.45 -3.58 6.79
N LEU A 113 -12.18 -3.78 7.13
CA LEU A 113 -11.77 -4.47 8.34
C LEU A 113 -10.90 -3.57 9.22
N GLY A 114 -11.07 -3.77 10.53
CA GLY A 114 -10.37 -2.99 11.54
C GLY A 114 -10.84 -1.55 11.68
N THR A 115 -10.40 -0.94 12.77
CA THR A 115 -10.60 0.48 13.07
C THR A 115 -9.37 1.02 13.77
N GLN A 116 -9.33 2.33 14.02
CA GLN A 116 -8.31 2.94 14.88
C GLN A 116 -8.17 2.26 16.25
N PHE A 117 -9.29 1.80 16.82
CA PHE A 117 -9.35 1.27 18.18
C PHE A 117 -9.27 -0.26 18.22
N ASN A 118 -9.42 -0.92 17.07
CA ASN A 118 -9.36 -2.37 16.93
C ASN A 118 -8.65 -2.69 15.60
N PRO A 119 -7.31 -2.56 15.54
CA PRO A 119 -6.55 -2.91 14.35
C PRO A 119 -6.64 -4.42 14.11
N VAL A 120 -6.69 -4.81 12.84
CA VAL A 120 -6.82 -6.23 12.43
C VAL A 120 -5.56 -6.76 11.75
N GLY A 121 -4.58 -5.92 11.45
CA GLY A 121 -3.33 -6.35 10.81
C GLY A 121 -2.22 -5.31 10.97
N GLU A 122 -1.02 -5.72 10.59
CA GLU A 122 0.22 -4.95 10.64
C GLU A 122 0.94 -4.99 9.29
N SER A 123 1.85 -4.06 9.03
CA SER A 123 2.59 -4.05 7.76
C SER A 123 3.44 -5.32 7.54
N ILE A 124 3.84 -6.00 8.62
CA ILE A 124 4.57 -7.27 8.58
C ILE A 124 3.72 -8.44 8.03
N ASP A 125 2.41 -8.28 7.96
CA ASP A 125 1.47 -9.29 7.44
C ASP A 125 1.42 -9.30 5.90
N ILE A 126 1.91 -8.24 5.23
CA ILE A 126 1.84 -8.11 3.77
C ILE A 126 2.67 -9.17 3.06
N VAL A 127 3.91 -9.44 3.52
CA VAL A 127 4.78 -10.43 2.87
C VAL A 127 4.25 -11.87 3.05
N PRO A 128 3.84 -12.32 4.24
CA PRO A 128 3.13 -13.60 4.38
C PRO A 128 1.88 -13.69 3.51
N THR A 129 1.10 -12.61 3.39
CA THR A 129 -0.09 -12.57 2.52
C THR A 129 0.27 -12.77 1.05
N ILE A 130 1.33 -12.12 0.56
CA ILE A 130 1.84 -12.34 -0.80
C ILE A 130 2.30 -13.79 -1.00
N ALA A 131 3.02 -14.37 -0.03
CA ALA A 131 3.46 -15.76 -0.10
C ALA A 131 2.28 -16.75 -0.10
N HIS A 132 1.22 -16.45 0.64
CA HIS A 132 -0.02 -17.22 0.64
C HIS A 132 -0.72 -17.16 -0.73
N ILE A 133 -0.88 -15.96 -1.28
CA ILE A 133 -1.47 -15.73 -2.62
C ILE A 133 -0.71 -16.51 -3.70
N LEU A 134 0.63 -16.52 -3.62
CA LEU A 134 1.51 -17.21 -4.56
C LEU A 134 1.68 -18.71 -4.26
N GLY A 135 1.02 -19.23 -3.22
CA GLY A 135 0.96 -20.65 -2.91
C GLY A 135 2.23 -21.27 -2.30
N PHE A 136 3.15 -20.47 -1.77
CA PHE A 136 4.41 -20.96 -1.20
C PHE A 136 4.62 -20.61 0.28
N LEU A 137 3.62 -20.05 0.98
CA LEU A 137 3.75 -19.67 2.40
C LEU A 137 4.28 -20.82 3.27
N ASP A 138 3.75 -22.04 3.08
CA ASP A 138 4.11 -23.23 3.86
C ASP A 138 5.56 -23.70 3.61
N GLU A 139 6.19 -23.24 2.51
CA GLU A 139 7.59 -23.52 2.20
C GLU A 139 8.55 -22.55 2.89
N VAL A 140 8.05 -21.42 3.41
CA VAL A 140 8.87 -20.41 4.09
C VAL A 140 9.02 -20.76 5.57
N PRO A 141 10.26 -20.90 6.09
CA PRO A 141 10.45 -21.09 7.52
C PRO A 141 9.78 -19.98 8.35
N GLY A 142 8.94 -20.36 9.30
CA GLY A 142 8.10 -19.40 10.06
C GLY A 142 8.85 -18.32 10.84
N TYR A 143 10.16 -18.46 11.06
CA TYR A 143 10.97 -17.40 11.69
C TYR A 143 11.38 -16.28 10.71
N LEU A 144 11.24 -16.48 9.40
CA LEU A 144 11.57 -15.47 8.37
C LEU A 144 10.42 -14.51 8.11
N LEU A 145 9.17 -14.95 8.33
CA LEU A 145 7.95 -14.18 8.11
C LEU A 145 7.16 -14.12 9.43
N PRO A 146 7.46 -13.17 10.32
CA PRO A 146 6.89 -13.12 11.67
C PRO A 146 5.42 -12.63 11.71
N GLY A 147 4.90 -12.08 10.61
CA GLY A 147 3.48 -11.74 10.46
C GLY A 147 2.62 -12.95 10.09
N ARG A 148 1.35 -12.70 9.81
CA ARG A 148 0.38 -13.71 9.35
C ARG A 148 -0.16 -13.39 7.97
N ALA A 149 -0.69 -14.40 7.27
CA ALA A 149 -1.51 -14.13 6.09
C ALA A 149 -2.85 -13.49 6.51
N LEU A 150 -3.28 -12.47 5.74
CA LEU A 150 -4.56 -11.80 5.90
C LEU A 150 -5.63 -12.55 5.10
N GLU A 151 -6.00 -13.75 5.56
CA GLU A 151 -7.01 -14.62 4.90
C GLU A 151 -8.43 -14.08 5.01
N GLU A 152 -8.66 -13.09 5.87
CA GLU A 152 -9.93 -12.40 6.00
C GLU A 152 -10.22 -11.38 4.89
N ALA A 153 -9.22 -11.09 4.02
CA ALA A 153 -9.30 -10.08 2.96
C ALA A 153 -9.58 -10.68 1.57
#